data_AF-A0AAD4T1R8-F1
#
_entry.id   AF-A0AAD4T1R8-F1
#
_cell.length_a   1.000
_cell.length_b   1.000
_cell.length_c   1.000
_cell.angle_alpha   90.00
_cell.angle_beta   90.00
_cell.angle_gamma   90.00
#
_symmetry.space_group_name_H-M   'P 1'
#
loop_
_entity.id
_entity.type
_entity.pdbx_description
1 polymer ?
#
loop_
_entity_poly.entity_id
_entity_poly.type
_entity_poly.pdbx_seq_one_letter_code
_entity_poly.pdbx_strand_id
1 'polypeptide(L)'
;MDYKDVVSWNTIIKTYGLHARPTEALSLFSEMQEDGWRPNRITFIALLSACSHGGLVDEGLIFLQLMIMEYGIAPDVEHYTCVVDSLARVSRLQEAYYLIKSMTVKTDDCVWGALLGGRRIHGNVPSR
;
A
#
# COMPACT_ATOMS: atom_id res chain seq x y z
N MET A 1 -0.44 22.65 -23.01
CA MET A 1 0.61 22.18 -22.10
C MET A 1 -0.11 21.68 -20.88
N ASP A 2 -0.15 20.36 -20.69
CA ASP A 2 -0.80 19.77 -19.54
C ASP A 2 -0.09 20.23 -18.28
N TYR A 3 -0.80 20.97 -17.45
CA TYR A 3 -0.33 21.39 -16.14
C TYR A 3 -0.38 20.15 -15.24
N LYS A 4 0.63 19.27 -15.35
CA LYS A 4 0.79 18.17 -14.38
C LYS A 4 0.94 18.80 -13.00
N ASP A 5 0.10 18.38 -12.07
CA ASP A 5 0.18 18.73 -10.66
C ASP A 5 0.14 17.46 -9.80
N VAL A 6 0.30 17.61 -8.49
CA VAL A 6 0.27 16.47 -7.55
C VAL A 6 -1.04 15.67 -7.65
N VAL A 7 -2.16 16.33 -7.96
CA VAL A 7 -3.47 15.66 -8.08
C VAL A 7 -3.49 14.77 -9.33
N SER A 8 -2.97 15.28 -10.44
CA SER A 8 -2.84 14.55 -11.71
C SER A 8 -1.91 13.35 -11.55
N TRP A 9 -0.75 13.53 -10.91
CA TRP A 9 0.17 12.42 -10.57
C TRP A 9 -0.49 11.35 -9.72
N ASN A 10 -1.14 11.75 -8.63
CA ASN A 10 -1.84 10.82 -7.74
C ASN A 10 -2.94 10.06 -8.46
N THR A 11 -3.67 10.71 -9.37
CA THR A 11 -4.74 10.08 -10.14
C THR A 11 -4.16 8.98 -11.04
N ILE A 12 -3.09 9.27 -11.77
CA ILE A 12 -2.46 8.29 -12.68
C ILE A 12 -1.81 7.16 -11.87
N ILE A 13 -1.03 7.45 -10.84
CA ILE A 13 -0.40 6.40 -10.01
C ILE A 13 -1.47 5.48 -9.39
N LYS A 14 -2.57 6.06 -8.89
CA LYS A 14 -3.70 5.29 -8.34
C LYS A 14 -4.37 4.40 -9.38
N THR A 15 -4.58 4.89 -10.60
CA THR A 15 -5.22 4.08 -11.65
C THR A 15 -4.38 2.84 -11.97
N TYR A 16 -3.05 2.98 -12.08
CA TYR A 16 -2.16 1.84 -12.28
C TYR A 16 -2.14 0.89 -11.06
N GLY A 17 -2.18 1.43 -9.83
CA GLY A 17 -2.26 0.62 -8.62
C GLY A 17 -3.54 -0.23 -8.52
N LEU A 18 -4.68 0.30 -8.99
CA LEU A 18 -5.96 -0.43 -9.05
C LEU A 18 -5.97 -1.54 -10.12
N HIS A 19 -5.18 -1.40 -11.17
CA HIS A 19 -5.10 -2.38 -12.26
C HIS A 19 -4.00 -3.43 -12.04
N ALA A 20 -3.50 -3.57 -10.81
CA ALA A 20 -2.43 -4.52 -10.46
C ALA A 20 -1.19 -4.40 -11.36
N ARG A 21 -0.85 -3.15 -11.73
CA ARG A 21 0.32 -2.79 -12.53
C ARG A 21 1.35 -2.07 -11.66
N PRO A 22 2.02 -2.79 -10.75
CA PRO A 22 2.93 -2.20 -9.79
C PRO A 22 4.13 -1.55 -10.47
N THR A 23 4.71 -2.20 -11.48
CA THR A 23 5.90 -1.68 -12.18
C THR A 23 5.65 -0.30 -12.79
N GLU A 24 4.48 -0.11 -13.41
CA GLU A 24 4.08 1.15 -14.00
C GLU A 24 3.79 2.22 -12.94
N ALA A 25 3.12 1.85 -11.83
CA ALA A 25 2.90 2.77 -10.71
C ALA A 25 4.23 3.25 -10.09
N LEU A 26 5.22 2.37 -10.00
CA LEU A 26 6.56 2.68 -9.50
C LEU A 26 7.34 3.56 -10.47
N SER A 27 7.27 3.27 -11.77
CA SER A 27 7.89 4.11 -12.81
C SER A 27 7.33 5.54 -12.78
N LEU A 28 6.02 5.68 -12.61
CA LEU A 28 5.37 7.00 -12.52
C LEU A 28 5.75 7.74 -11.24
N PHE A 29 5.99 7.04 -10.14
CA PHE A 29 6.53 7.65 -8.93
C PHE A 29 7.95 8.18 -9.14
N SER A 30 8.81 7.43 -9.82
CA SER A 30 10.15 7.92 -10.18
C SER A 30 10.06 9.16 -11.08
N GLU A 31 9.20 9.14 -12.11
CA GLU A 31 9.00 10.30 -13.00
C GLU A 31 8.46 11.52 -12.22
N MET A 32 7.53 11.31 -11.28
CA MET A 32 7.03 12.36 -10.39
C MET A 32 8.17 13.02 -9.59
N GLN A 33 9.10 12.21 -9.06
CA GLN A 33 10.27 12.72 -8.32
C GLN A 33 11.25 13.47 -9.22
N GLU A 34 11.52 12.94 -10.43
CA GLU A 34 12.40 13.57 -11.43
C GLU A 34 11.86 14.93 -11.91
N ASP A 35 10.52 15.04 -12.07
CA ASP A 35 9.83 16.29 -12.38
C ASP A 35 9.76 17.26 -11.18
N GLY A 36 10.36 16.91 -10.03
CA GLY A 36 10.46 17.75 -8.83
C GLY A 36 9.20 17.80 -7.97
N TRP A 37 8.23 16.92 -8.23
CA TRP A 37 6.99 16.87 -7.46
C TRP A 37 7.17 16.06 -6.19
N ARG A 38 6.79 16.65 -5.06
CA ARG A 38 6.85 15.96 -3.76
C ARG A 38 5.65 15.01 -3.60
N PRO A 39 5.90 13.70 -3.39
CA PRO A 39 4.87 12.74 -3.02
C PRO A 39 4.11 13.16 -1.77
N ASN A 40 2.82 12.82 -1.70
CA ASN A 40 1.99 13.06 -0.53
C ASN A 40 1.35 11.75 -0.03
N ARG A 41 0.53 11.87 1.01
CA ARG A 41 -0.24 10.77 1.60
C ARG A 41 -0.96 9.91 0.54
N ILE A 42 -1.59 10.54 -0.44
CA ILE A 42 -2.37 9.83 -1.48
C ILE A 42 -1.44 9.08 -2.43
N THR A 43 -0.27 9.64 -2.75
CA THR A 43 0.76 8.95 -3.55
C THR A 43 1.16 7.64 -2.90
N PHE A 44 1.42 7.65 -1.59
CA PHE A 44 1.83 6.45 -0.86
C PHE A 44 0.72 5.40 -0.74
N ILE A 45 -0.54 5.79 -0.57
CA ILE A 45 -1.66 4.84 -0.63
C ILE A 45 -1.70 4.13 -1.98
N ALA A 46 -1.54 4.88 -3.08
CA ALA A 46 -1.55 4.31 -4.42
C ALA A 46 -0.41 3.31 -4.62
N LEU A 47 0.81 3.64 -4.17
CA LEU A 47 1.97 2.76 -4.25
C LEU A 47 1.81 1.50 -3.40
N LEU A 48 1.40 1.66 -2.14
CA LEU A 48 1.19 0.53 -1.23
C LEU A 48 0.08 -0.40 -1.74
N SER A 49 -0.99 0.16 -2.31
CA SER A 49 -2.04 -0.61 -2.96
C SER A 49 -1.52 -1.36 -4.19
N ALA A 50 -0.69 -0.71 -5.02
CA ALA A 50 -0.07 -1.35 -6.18
C ALA A 50 0.84 -2.52 -5.74
N CYS A 51 1.70 -2.32 -4.75
CA CYS A 51 2.55 -3.35 -4.15
C CYS A 51 1.71 -4.50 -3.58
N SER A 52 0.62 -4.16 -2.90
CA SER A 52 -0.32 -5.12 -2.35
C SER A 52 -0.89 -6.00 -3.48
N HIS A 53 -1.52 -5.44 -4.51
CA HIS A 53 -2.09 -6.22 -5.63
C HIS A 53 -1.03 -6.96 -6.46
N GLY A 54 0.18 -6.40 -6.57
CA GLY A 54 1.30 -6.99 -7.30
C GLY A 54 2.07 -8.08 -6.56
N GLY A 55 1.76 -8.34 -5.29
CA GLY A 55 2.52 -9.29 -4.46
C GLY A 55 3.94 -8.81 -4.10
N LEU A 56 4.21 -7.52 -4.27
CA LEU A 56 5.50 -6.88 -3.98
C LEU A 56 5.57 -6.43 -2.51
N VAL A 57 5.58 -7.42 -1.61
CA VAL A 57 5.43 -7.18 -0.17
C VAL A 57 6.61 -6.41 0.42
N ASP A 58 7.84 -6.75 -0.01
CA ASP A 58 9.06 -6.10 0.48
C ASP A 58 9.14 -4.65 -0.01
N GLU A 59 8.76 -4.38 -1.26
CA GLU A 59 8.63 -3.04 -1.79
C GLU A 59 7.59 -2.23 -1.02
N GLY A 60 6.45 -2.84 -0.67
CA GLY A 60 5.42 -2.20 0.16
C GLY A 60 5.96 -1.76 1.53
N LEU A 61 6.78 -2.60 2.18
CA LEU A 61 7.44 -2.24 3.44
C LEU A 61 8.45 -1.09 3.26
N ILE A 62 9.23 -1.13 2.18
CA ILE A 62 10.17 -0.05 1.84
C ILE A 62 9.43 1.27 1.64
N PHE A 63 8.30 1.29 0.90
CA PHE A 63 7.52 2.51 0.70
C PHE A 63 6.92 3.05 1.99
N LEU A 64 6.45 2.18 2.88
CA LEU A 64 5.95 2.59 4.18
C LEU A 64 7.05 3.26 5.02
N GLN A 65 8.28 2.73 4.98
CA GLN A 65 9.42 3.32 5.67
C GLN A 65 9.89 4.62 5.01
N LEU A 66 9.97 4.66 3.68
CA LEU A 66 10.35 5.83 2.88
C LEU A 66 9.43 7.03 3.17
N MET A 67 8.12 6.76 3.22
CA MET A 67 7.09 7.75 3.57
C MET A 67 7.39 8.47 4.89
N ILE A 68 7.84 7.73 5.91
CA ILE A 68 8.14 8.25 7.25
C ILE A 68 9.50 8.95 7.25
N MET A 69 10.54 8.27 6.80
CA MET A 69 11.93 8.68 7.01
C MET A 69 12.35 9.81 6.09
N GLU A 70 11.99 9.73 4.80
CA GLU A 70 12.42 10.71 3.80
C GLU A 70 11.37 11.82 3.60
N TYR A 71 10.09 11.46 3.60
CA TYR A 71 9.02 12.41 3.29
C TYR A 71 8.37 13.05 4.52
N GLY A 72 8.58 12.48 5.71
CA GLY A 72 8.00 12.96 6.97
C GLY A 72 6.47 12.84 7.02
N ILE A 73 5.89 11.89 6.27
CA ILE A 73 4.45 11.70 6.19
C ILE A 73 4.07 10.59 7.16
N ALA A 74 3.16 10.89 8.08
CA ALA A 74 2.64 9.91 9.03
C ALA A 74 1.72 8.90 8.29
N PRO A 75 1.98 7.58 8.41
CA PRO A 75 1.07 6.57 7.88
C PRO A 75 -0.22 6.56 8.69
N ASP A 76 -1.30 6.21 8.02
CA ASP A 76 -2.60 6.00 8.66
C ASP A 76 -3.18 4.63 8.34
N VAL A 77 -4.41 4.41 8.79
CA VAL A 77 -5.14 3.15 8.67
C VAL A 77 -5.12 2.61 7.23
N GLU A 78 -5.24 3.45 6.21
CA GLU A 78 -5.25 2.98 4.80
C GLU A 78 -3.87 2.43 4.39
N HIS A 79 -2.79 3.12 4.76
CA HIS A 79 -1.42 2.67 4.46
C HIS A 79 -1.13 1.33 5.13
N TYR A 80 -1.44 1.23 6.42
CA TYR A 80 -1.22 0.00 7.16
C TYR A 80 -2.09 -1.15 6.67
N THR A 81 -3.35 -0.88 6.31
CA THR A 81 -4.25 -1.91 5.77
C THR A 81 -3.67 -2.54 4.50
N CYS A 82 -3.11 -1.73 3.58
CA CYS A 82 -2.49 -2.24 2.35
C CYS A 82 -1.32 -3.20 2.63
N VAL A 83 -0.46 -2.86 3.60
CA VAL A 83 0.74 -3.63 3.95
C VAL A 83 0.39 -4.87 4.79
N VAL A 84 -0.57 -4.75 5.71
CA VAL A 84 -1.06 -5.89 6.50
C VAL A 84 -1.72 -6.93 5.59
N ASP A 85 -2.54 -6.50 4.63
CA ASP A 85 -3.16 -7.40 3.65
C ASP A 85 -2.10 -8.12 2.79
N SER A 86 -1.07 -7.39 2.34
CA SER A 86 -0.01 -7.97 1.52
C SER A 86 0.82 -9.00 2.30
N LEU A 87 1.18 -8.70 3.56
CA LEU A 87 1.86 -9.63 4.47
C LEU A 87 1.02 -10.87 4.78
N ALA A 88 -0.29 -10.70 4.98
CA ALA A 88 -1.20 -11.80 5.27
C ALA A 88 -1.29 -12.78 4.10
N ARG A 89 -1.35 -12.28 2.85
CA ARG A 89 -1.41 -13.12 1.64
C ARG A 89 -0.16 -13.96 1.41
N VAL A 90 1.01 -13.50 1.83
CA VAL A 90 2.26 -14.27 1.75
C VAL A 90 2.59 -15.03 3.05
N SER A 91 1.62 -15.19 3.95
CA SER A 91 1.76 -15.89 5.24
C SER A 91 2.83 -15.31 6.19
N ARG A 92 3.24 -14.05 6.01
CA ARG A 92 4.14 -13.31 6.93
C ARG A 92 3.35 -12.72 8.11
N LEU A 93 2.56 -13.58 8.76
CA LEU A 93 1.59 -13.18 9.78
C LEU A 93 2.22 -12.53 11.01
N GLN A 94 3.44 -12.96 11.37
CA GLN A 94 4.16 -12.39 12.50
C GLN A 94 4.52 -10.91 12.27
N GLU A 95 4.93 -10.58 11.05
CA GLU A 95 5.24 -9.20 10.66
C GLU A 95 3.97 -8.37 10.56
N ALA A 96 2.89 -8.92 9.99
CA ALA A 96 1.58 -8.27 9.98
C ALA A 96 1.11 -7.92 11.40
N TYR A 97 1.26 -8.84 12.34
CA TYR A 97 0.92 -8.63 13.74
C TYR A 97 1.77 -7.53 14.41
N TYR A 98 3.09 -7.55 14.20
CA TYR A 98 3.97 -6.50 14.74
C TYR A 98 3.69 -5.14 14.14
N LEU A 99 3.34 -5.09 12.85
CA LEU A 99 2.95 -3.86 12.18
C LEU A 99 1.66 -3.29 12.76
N ILE A 100 0.62 -4.11 12.99
CA ILE A 100 -0.60 -3.66 13.67
C ILE A 100 -0.30 -3.16 15.08
N LYS A 101 0.59 -3.84 15.80
CA LYS A 101 0.98 -3.40 17.14
C LYS A 101 1.70 -2.05 17.11
N SER A 102 2.50 -1.77 16.08
CA SER A 102 3.16 -0.47 15.93
C SER A 102 2.20 0.67 15.54
N MET A 103 1.00 0.37 15.05
CA MET A 103 -0.05 1.37 14.76
C MET A 103 -0.61 2.06 16.01
N THR A 104 -0.36 1.53 17.22
CA THR A 104 -0.97 2.03 18.46
C THR A 104 -0.20 3.17 19.12
N VAL A 105 -0.43 4.38 18.62
CA VAL A 105 -1.09 5.40 19.44
C VAL A 105 -2.46 5.66 18.78
N LYS A 106 -3.50 4.99 19.32
CA LYS A 106 -4.90 4.85 18.85
C LYS A 106 -5.16 3.99 17.60
N THR A 107 -5.48 2.71 17.80
CA THR A 107 -6.09 1.83 16.80
C THR A 107 -7.61 1.89 16.85
N ASP A 108 -8.24 2.18 15.70
CA ASP A 108 -9.68 1.97 15.44
C ASP A 108 -9.94 0.52 15.00
N ASP A 109 -11.13 0.00 15.36
CA ASP A 109 -11.56 -1.40 15.25
C ASP A 109 -11.53 -2.01 13.83
N CYS A 110 -11.47 -1.19 12.78
CA CYS A 110 -11.51 -1.63 11.38
C CYS A 110 -10.29 -2.47 10.94
N VAL A 111 -9.11 -2.25 11.54
CA VAL A 111 -7.85 -2.93 11.14
C VAL A 111 -7.85 -4.40 11.54
N TRP A 112 -8.45 -4.72 12.69
CA TRP A 112 -8.64 -6.11 13.12
C TRP A 112 -9.53 -6.89 12.15
N GLY A 113 -10.49 -6.23 11.51
CA GLY A 113 -11.34 -6.82 10.47
C GLY A 113 -10.57 -7.29 9.24
N ALA A 114 -9.54 -6.54 8.81
CA ALA A 114 -8.68 -6.95 7.70
C ALA A 114 -7.79 -8.16 8.06
N LEU A 115 -7.21 -8.15 9.27
CA LEU A 115 -6.42 -9.29 9.78
C LEU A 115 -7.26 -10.57 9.89
N LEU A 116 -8.50 -10.45 10.37
CA LEU A 116 -9.42 -11.58 10.54
C LEU A 116 -10.11 -12.00 9.22
N GLY A 117 -10.28 -11.06 8.28
CA GLY A 117 -10.94 -11.26 7.00
C GLY A 117 -10.09 -11.97 5.94
N GLY A 118 -8.75 -11.94 6.08
CA GLY A 118 -7.80 -12.55 5.16
C GLY A 118 -7.89 -14.09 5.00
N ARG A 119 -8.87 -14.76 5.64
CA ARG A 119 -9.00 -16.23 5.64
C ARG A 119 -10.23 -16.80 4.92
N ARG A 120 -11.01 -16.03 4.15
CA ARG A 120 -12.32 -16.51 3.64
C ARG A 120 -12.58 -16.51 2.13
N ILE A 121 -11.57 -16.49 1.25
CA ILE A 121 -11.84 -16.52 -0.20
C ILE A 121 -11.38 -17.82 -0.93
N HIS A 122 -10.76 -18.79 -0.25
CA HIS A 122 -10.47 -20.08 -0.92
C HIS A 122 -11.05 -21.26 -0.14
N GLY A 123 -12.39 -21.36 -0.19
CA GLY A 123 -13.08 -22.63 0.00
C GLY A 123 -12.81 -23.52 -1.21
N ASN A 124 -11.76 -24.32 -1.09
CA ASN A 124 -11.49 -25.45 -1.97
C ASN A 124 -12.74 -26.34 -1.99
N VAL A 125 -13.43 -26.42 -3.14
CA VAL A 125 -14.59 -27.30 -3.32
C VAL A 125 -14.05 -28.64 -3.82
N PRO A 126 -14.11 -29.74 -3.06
CA PRO A 126 -13.92 -31.06 -3.64
C PRO A 126 -15.27 -31.46 -4.25
N SER A 127 -15.35 -31.46 -5.58
CA SER A 127 -16.38 -32.19 -6.30
C SER A 127 -16.20 -33.68 -6.05
N ARG A 128 -17.34 -34.33 -5.74
CA ARG A 128 -17.51 -35.79 -5.66
C ARG A 128 -16.99 -36.53 -6.88
#